data_AF-A0A6G3Z3B1-F1
#
_entry.id   AF-A0A6G3Z3B1-F1
#
_cell.length_a   1.000
_cell.length_b   1.000
_cell.length_c   1.000
_cell.angle_alpha   90.00
_cell.angle_beta   90.00
_cell.angle_gamma   90.00
#
_symmetry.space_group_name_H-M   'P 1'
#
loop_
_entity.id
_entity.type
_entity.pdbx_description
1 polymer ?
#
loop_
_entity_poly.entity_id
_entity_poly.type
_entity_poly.pdbx_seq_one_letter_code
_entity_poly.pdbx_strand_id
1 'polypeptide(L)'
;MRNYTSKVGIFSIAIILLGVYVLGTVLYTPPALATIRQLEEVPGQVVYQSRQAVQDQQGDRWQVIAFNRVRPDGSTSFYLRLVGFPGTAEIDRSQPLTLTTSLGQSLTADDASSKIFTDASAPEPNVGQYDLQPIVAKLPAAIPVQLALPILNQPEILLAISPTLIQEWKTVATYE
;
A
#
# COMPACT_ATOMS: atom_id res chain seq x y z
N MET A 1 58.50 16.01 32.24
CA MET A 1 57.12 15.77 32.72
C MET A 1 56.20 15.74 31.50
N ARG A 2 55.55 14.62 31.23
CA ARG A 2 54.93 14.28 29.94
C ARG A 2 53.47 14.75 29.92
N ASN A 3 53.08 15.52 28.91
CA ASN A 3 51.76 16.15 28.68
C ASN A 3 50.60 15.13 28.64
N TYR A 4 50.21 14.58 29.79
CA TYR A 4 49.19 13.54 29.93
C TYR A 4 47.77 14.14 29.84
N THR A 5 47.58 15.37 30.30
CA THR A 5 46.30 16.09 30.33
C THR A 5 45.76 16.44 28.94
N SER A 6 46.63 16.78 27.98
CA SER A 6 46.20 17.10 26.60
C SER A 6 45.70 15.87 25.84
N LYS A 7 46.32 14.69 26.04
CA LYS A 7 45.93 13.45 25.36
C LYS A 7 44.59 12.90 25.86
N VAL A 8 44.32 13.01 27.16
CA VAL A 8 43.03 12.58 27.75
C VAL A 8 41.88 13.47 27.23
N GLY A 9 42.09 14.79 27.12
CA GLY A 9 41.09 15.70 26.56
C GLY A 9 40.73 15.40 25.11
N ILE A 10 41.73 15.10 24.27
CA ILE A 10 41.52 14.74 22.85
C ILE A 10 40.76 13.40 22.74
N PHE A 11 41.08 12.43 23.60
CA PHE A 11 40.40 11.13 23.60
C PHE A 11 38.92 11.26 24.01
N SER A 12 38.61 12.10 25.00
CA SER A 12 37.24 12.38 25.42
C SER A 12 36.43 13.09 24.33
N ILE A 13 37.03 14.05 23.60
CA ILE A 13 36.37 14.73 22.48
C ILE A 13 36.06 13.74 21.35
N ALA A 14 37.00 12.84 21.03
CA ALA A 14 36.78 11.82 20.00
C ALA A 14 35.63 10.87 20.37
N ILE A 15 35.52 10.47 21.64
CA ILE A 15 34.41 9.62 22.12
C ILE A 15 33.07 10.36 22.04
N ILE A 16 33.02 11.65 22.41
CA ILE A 16 31.80 12.45 22.32
C ILE A 16 31.36 12.60 20.85
N LEU A 17 32.29 12.92 19.95
CA LEU A 17 31.99 13.05 18.52
C LEU A 17 31.51 11.73 17.91
N LEU A 18 32.11 10.60 18.31
CA LEU A 18 31.66 9.27 17.88
C LEU A 18 30.25 8.97 18.43
N GLY A 19 29.97 9.32 19.68
CA GLY A 19 28.66 9.16 20.30
C GLY A 19 27.57 9.97 19.60
N VAL A 20 27.86 11.23 19.26
CA VAL A 20 26.94 12.11 18.50
C VAL A 20 26.71 11.57 17.08
N TYR A 21 27.75 11.07 16.41
CA TYR A 21 27.64 10.47 15.09
C TYR A 21 26.74 9.23 15.11
N VAL A 22 26.99 8.30 16.05
CA VAL A 22 26.17 7.09 16.21
C VAL A 22 24.72 7.46 16.53
N LEU A 23 24.49 8.40 17.46
CA LEU A 23 23.15 8.86 17.80
C LEU A 23 22.42 9.48 16.60
N GLY A 24 23.13 10.28 15.79
CA GLY A 24 22.60 10.84 14.56
C GLY A 24 22.14 9.77 13.57
N THR A 25 22.91 8.68 13.42
CA THR A 25 22.53 7.57 12.51
C THR A 25 21.37 6.72 13.03
N VAL A 26 21.23 6.57 14.35
CA VAL A 26 20.12 5.82 14.96
C VAL A 26 18.80 6.59 14.84
N LEU A 27 18.85 7.92 14.90
CA LEU A 27 17.69 8.79 14.76
C LEU A 27 17.33 9.08 13.29
N TYR A 28 18.25 8.82 12.35
CA TYR A 28 17.99 8.99 10.94
C TYR A 28 17.22 7.78 10.39
N THR A 29 15.89 7.92 10.33
CA THR A 29 15.05 7.02 9.54
C THR A 29 15.06 7.51 8.09
N PRO A 30 15.62 6.75 7.13
CA PRO A 30 15.50 7.14 5.73
C PRO A 30 14.01 7.19 5.38
N PRO A 31 13.59 8.12 4.50
CA PRO A 31 12.22 8.11 4.01
C PRO A 31 11.95 6.74 3.39
N ALA A 32 10.84 6.10 3.79
CA ALA A 32 10.39 4.89 3.13
C ALA A 32 10.14 5.25 1.65
N LEU A 33 11.04 4.83 0.77
CA LEU A 33 10.85 5.02 -0.66
C LEU A 33 9.70 4.11 -1.09
N ALA A 34 8.52 4.72 -1.27
CA ALA A 34 7.38 4.05 -1.87
C ALA A 34 7.82 3.41 -3.20
N THR A 35 7.64 2.10 -3.35
CA THR A 35 7.92 1.41 -4.62
C THR A 35 6.74 1.66 -5.57
N ILE A 36 6.59 2.90 -6.01
CA ILE A 36 5.67 3.24 -7.09
C ILE A 36 6.34 2.82 -8.40
N ARG A 37 5.69 1.93 -9.14
CA ARG A 37 6.18 1.45 -10.43
C ARG A 37 5.36 2.08 -11.54
N GLN A 38 6.04 2.56 -12.57
CA GLN A 38 5.45 3.02 -13.82
C GLN A 38 5.64 1.92 -14.88
N LEU A 39 4.58 1.60 -15.60
CA LEU A 39 4.58 0.62 -16.69
C LEU A 39 3.75 1.16 -17.85
N GLU A 40 4.26 1.07 -19.08
CA GLU A 40 3.45 1.26 -20.27
C GLU A 40 2.79 -0.09 -20.63
N GLU A 41 1.46 -0.17 -20.56
CA GLU A 41 0.73 -1.41 -20.86
C GLU A 41 0.50 -1.61 -22.36
N VAL A 42 0.22 -0.51 -23.06
CA VAL A 42 0.08 -0.40 -24.53
C VAL A 42 0.56 0.99 -24.95
N PRO A 43 0.89 1.24 -26.24
CA PRO A 43 1.36 2.54 -26.68
C PRO A 43 0.46 3.69 -26.22
N GLY A 44 1.01 4.59 -25.41
CA GLY A 44 0.30 5.76 -24.87
C GLY A 44 -0.60 5.50 -23.66
N GLN A 45 -0.63 4.28 -23.10
CA GLN A 45 -1.31 3.97 -21.84
C GLN A 45 -0.28 3.67 -20.74
N VAL A 46 -0.28 4.51 -19.71
CA VAL A 46 0.64 4.41 -18.59
C VAL A 46 -0.10 3.94 -17.33
N VAL A 47 0.49 3.01 -16.61
CA VAL A 47 0.02 2.55 -15.31
C VAL A 47 1.05 2.88 -14.24
N TYR A 48 0.59 3.59 -13.22
CA TYR A 48 1.30 3.81 -11.96
C TYR A 48 0.73 2.86 -10.92
N GLN A 49 1.57 2.12 -10.20
CA GLN A 49 1.09 1.16 -9.19
C GLN A 49 1.93 1.17 -7.90
N SER A 50 1.25 1.00 -6.77
CA SER A 50 1.82 0.53 -5.51
C SER A 50 1.39 -0.92 -5.30
N ARG A 51 2.32 -1.77 -4.86
CA ARG A 51 2.08 -3.18 -4.59
C ARG A 51 2.73 -3.58 -3.27
N GLN A 52 1.92 -4.12 -2.36
CA GLN A 52 2.39 -4.65 -1.09
C GLN A 52 1.78 -6.03 -0.82
N ALA A 53 2.50 -6.85 -0.06
CA ALA A 53 1.96 -8.06 0.52
C ALA A 53 1.49 -7.78 1.95
N VAL A 54 0.27 -8.17 2.28
CA VAL A 54 -0.30 -8.09 3.63
C VAL A 54 -0.72 -9.48 4.09
N GLN A 55 -0.97 -9.64 5.38
CA GLN A 55 -1.56 -10.85 5.93
C GLN A 55 -3.00 -10.54 6.34
N ASP A 56 -3.87 -11.52 6.17
CA ASP A 56 -5.20 -11.49 6.77
C ASP A 56 -5.16 -11.95 8.24
N GLN A 57 -6.35 -11.99 8.85
CA GLN A 57 -6.51 -12.41 10.24
C GLN A 57 -6.19 -13.88 10.50
N GLN A 58 -6.10 -14.73 9.45
CA GLN A 58 -5.69 -16.13 9.53
C GLN A 58 -4.19 -16.32 9.26
N GLY A 59 -3.49 -15.28 8.81
CA GLY A 59 -2.07 -15.29 8.48
C GLY A 59 -1.78 -15.63 7.02
N ASP A 60 -2.81 -15.80 6.18
CA ASP A 60 -2.65 -16.02 4.75
C ASP A 60 -2.23 -14.72 4.06
N ARG A 61 -1.42 -14.86 3.01
CA ARG A 61 -0.82 -13.70 2.32
C ARG A 61 -1.70 -13.23 1.18
N TRP A 62 -1.89 -11.91 1.14
CA TRP A 62 -2.63 -11.20 0.11
C TRP A 62 -1.73 -10.19 -0.59
N GLN A 63 -1.78 -10.12 -1.92
CA GLN A 63 -1.23 -8.97 -2.64
C GLN A 63 -2.30 -7.88 -2.75
N VAL A 64 -1.92 -6.68 -2.34
CA VAL A 64 -2.74 -5.48 -2.43
C VAL A 64 -2.06 -4.54 -3.41
N ILE A 65 -2.74 -4.29 -4.53
CA ILE A 65 -2.19 -3.54 -5.66
C ILE A 65 -3.10 -2.36 -5.93
N ALA A 66 -2.69 -1.16 -5.56
CA ALA A 66 -3.37 0.07 -5.95
C ALA A 66 -2.73 0.60 -7.23
N PHE A 67 -3.53 0.88 -8.25
CA PHE A 67 -2.98 1.35 -9.51
C PHE A 67 -3.88 2.39 -10.17
N ASN A 68 -3.23 3.38 -10.77
CA ASN A 68 -3.83 4.40 -11.59
C ASN A 68 -3.48 4.14 -13.05
N ARG A 69 -4.49 4.08 -13.90
CA ARG A 69 -4.33 3.90 -15.35
C ARG A 69 -4.68 5.21 -16.04
N VAL A 70 -3.69 5.77 -16.73
CA VAL A 70 -3.79 6.95 -17.58
C VAL A 70 -3.94 6.49 -19.02
N ARG A 71 -5.02 6.90 -19.68
CA ARG A 71 -5.28 6.60 -21.10
C ARG A 71 -4.75 7.72 -22.01
N PRO A 72 -4.56 7.44 -23.31
CA PRO A 72 -4.09 8.45 -24.27
C PRO A 72 -4.98 9.69 -24.38
N ASP A 73 -6.27 9.58 -24.02
CA ASP A 73 -7.23 10.69 -24.01
C ASP A 73 -7.15 11.55 -22.73
N GLY A 74 -6.23 11.26 -21.82
CA GLY A 74 -6.07 11.92 -20.53
C GLY A 74 -7.04 11.43 -19.46
N SER A 75 -7.93 10.48 -19.75
CA SER A 75 -8.80 9.90 -18.73
C SER A 75 -8.03 9.00 -17.78
N THR A 76 -8.32 9.11 -16.49
CA THR A 76 -7.70 8.30 -15.44
C THR A 76 -8.71 7.38 -14.76
N SER A 77 -8.23 6.23 -14.30
CA SER A 77 -9.01 5.30 -13.48
C SER A 77 -8.17 4.71 -12.38
N PHE A 78 -8.68 4.69 -11.14
CA PHE A 78 -7.95 4.24 -9.96
C PHE A 78 -8.61 3.04 -9.30
N TYR A 79 -7.89 1.91 -9.29
CA TYR A 79 -8.40 0.63 -8.82
C TYR A 79 -7.52 0.04 -7.71
N LEU A 80 -8.15 -0.74 -6.83
CA LEU A 80 -7.47 -1.63 -5.91
C LEU A 80 -7.72 -3.07 -6.34
N ARG A 81 -6.65 -3.84 -6.54
CA ARG A 81 -6.72 -5.28 -6.79
C ARG A 81 -6.22 -6.05 -5.58
N LEU A 82 -7.00 -7.03 -5.17
CA LEU A 82 -6.71 -7.96 -4.09
C LEU A 82 -6.51 -9.35 -4.69
N VAL A 83 -5.39 -9.98 -4.37
CA VAL A 83 -5.03 -11.32 -4.86
C VAL A 83 -4.67 -12.21 -3.68
N GLY A 84 -5.52 -13.18 -3.38
CA GLY A 84 -5.25 -14.24 -2.42
C GLY A 84 -4.47 -15.39 -3.05
N PHE A 85 -4.07 -16.38 -2.25
CA PHE A 85 -3.50 -17.61 -2.80
C PHE A 85 -4.60 -18.42 -3.51
N PRO A 86 -4.30 -19.10 -4.64
CA PRO A 86 -5.29 -19.92 -5.32
C PRO A 86 -5.89 -20.99 -4.40
N GLY A 87 -7.22 -21.10 -4.40
CA GLY A 87 -7.95 -22.09 -3.59
C GLY A 87 -8.15 -21.73 -2.12
N THR A 88 -7.67 -20.57 -1.63
CA THR A 88 -7.89 -20.16 -0.23
C THR A 88 -9.11 -19.27 -0.04
N ALA A 89 -9.56 -18.57 -1.08
CA ALA A 89 -10.68 -17.64 -1.00
C ALA A 89 -11.46 -17.60 -2.32
N GLU A 90 -12.78 -17.65 -2.21
CA GLU A 90 -13.71 -17.36 -3.31
C GLU A 90 -14.41 -16.04 -3.04
N ILE A 91 -13.94 -14.97 -3.67
CA ILE A 91 -14.42 -13.61 -3.42
C ILE A 91 -15.87 -13.48 -3.91
N ASP A 92 -16.74 -12.99 -3.03
CA ASP A 92 -18.11 -12.62 -3.37
C ASP A 92 -18.13 -11.23 -4.03
N ARG A 93 -18.09 -11.22 -5.35
CA ARG A 93 -18.08 -10.01 -6.18
C ARG A 93 -19.45 -9.36 -6.33
N SER A 94 -20.51 -9.94 -5.77
CA SER A 94 -21.83 -9.29 -5.73
C SER A 94 -21.90 -8.20 -4.64
N GLN A 95 -20.94 -8.20 -3.72
CA GLN A 95 -20.86 -7.29 -2.60
C GLN A 95 -19.67 -6.33 -2.74
N PRO A 96 -19.80 -5.07 -2.28
CA PRO A 96 -18.71 -4.11 -2.34
C PRO A 96 -17.60 -4.46 -1.33
N LEU A 97 -16.40 -3.93 -1.58
CA LEU A 97 -15.35 -3.90 -0.56
C LEU A 97 -15.69 -2.82 0.47
N THR A 98 -15.62 -3.16 1.75
CA THR A 98 -15.82 -2.18 2.83
C THR A 98 -14.47 -1.72 3.38
N LEU A 99 -14.30 -0.42 3.60
CA LEU A 99 -13.12 0.21 4.16
C LEU A 99 -13.50 0.95 5.44
N THR A 100 -13.05 0.44 6.58
CA THR A 100 -13.37 0.99 7.90
C THR A 100 -12.12 1.56 8.56
N THR A 101 -12.18 2.82 9.00
CA THR A 101 -11.10 3.45 9.75
C THR A 101 -11.14 3.01 11.22
N SER A 102 -10.02 3.14 11.94
CA SER A 102 -9.99 2.88 13.39
C SER A 102 -10.91 3.80 14.21
N LEU A 103 -11.44 4.86 13.61
CA LEU A 103 -12.42 5.79 14.21
C LEU A 103 -13.88 5.41 13.88
N GLY A 104 -14.11 4.29 13.18
CA GLY A 104 -15.44 3.79 12.84
C GLY A 104 -16.09 4.42 11.59
N GLN A 105 -15.36 5.27 10.85
CA GLN A 105 -15.84 5.76 9.56
C GLN A 105 -15.74 4.64 8.53
N SER A 106 -16.83 4.38 7.80
CA SER A 106 -16.89 3.36 6.77
C SER A 106 -17.15 3.96 5.38
N LEU A 107 -16.46 3.42 4.37
CA LEU A 107 -16.61 3.73 2.95
C LEU A 107 -16.73 2.40 2.18
N THR A 108 -17.40 2.42 1.03
CA THR A 108 -17.50 1.24 0.16
C THR A 108 -16.87 1.52 -1.20
N ALA A 109 -16.30 0.48 -1.80
CA ALA A 109 -15.81 0.48 -3.17
C ALA A 109 -16.51 -0.63 -3.97
N ASP A 110 -17.08 -0.25 -5.11
CA ASP A 110 -17.83 -1.18 -5.96
C ASP A 110 -16.88 -2.15 -6.67
N ASP A 111 -17.36 -3.36 -6.93
CA ASP A 111 -16.61 -4.33 -7.74
C ASP A 111 -16.41 -3.80 -9.16
N ALA A 112 -15.18 -3.93 -9.63
CA ALA A 112 -14.70 -3.60 -10.96
C ALA A 112 -13.92 -4.79 -11.55
N SER A 113 -14.17 -6.01 -11.09
CA SER A 113 -13.45 -7.23 -11.49
C SER A 113 -13.70 -7.60 -12.94
N SER A 114 -14.84 -7.20 -13.51
CA SER A 114 -15.13 -7.30 -14.94
C SER A 114 -14.14 -6.52 -15.82
N LYS A 115 -13.41 -5.54 -15.25
CA LYS A 115 -12.39 -4.73 -15.93
C LYS A 115 -10.96 -5.27 -15.79
N ILE A 116 -10.78 -6.47 -15.20
CA ILE A 116 -9.44 -7.08 -15.02
C ILE A 116 -8.87 -7.55 -16.36
N PHE A 117 -9.70 -8.16 -17.21
CA PHE A 117 -9.30 -8.69 -18.51
C PHE A 117 -10.12 -8.04 -19.63
N THR A 118 -9.47 -7.78 -20.76
CA THR A 118 -10.14 -7.37 -22.01
C THR A 118 -10.75 -8.55 -22.76
N ASP A 119 -10.32 -9.78 -22.43
CA ASP A 119 -10.82 -11.03 -23.03
C ASP A 119 -11.75 -11.77 -22.05
N ALA A 120 -12.75 -12.46 -22.60
CA ALA A 120 -13.96 -12.98 -21.93
C ALA A 120 -13.75 -14.03 -20.81
N SER A 121 -12.52 -14.26 -20.34
CA SER A 121 -12.27 -15.13 -19.18
C SER A 121 -12.64 -14.42 -17.88
N ALA A 122 -13.52 -15.03 -17.10
CA ALA A 122 -13.83 -14.56 -15.75
C ALA A 122 -12.54 -14.53 -14.89
N PRO A 123 -12.37 -13.52 -14.01
CA PRO A 123 -11.21 -13.46 -13.14
C PRO A 123 -11.19 -14.65 -12.17
N GLU A 124 -9.97 -15.13 -11.88
CA GLU A 124 -9.73 -16.20 -10.90
C GLU A 124 -10.47 -15.93 -9.58
N PRO A 125 -11.12 -16.92 -8.94
CA PRO A 125 -11.99 -16.71 -7.77
C PRO A 125 -11.33 -15.97 -6.60
N ASN A 126 -10.02 -16.09 -6.43
CA ASN A 126 -9.19 -15.45 -5.42
C ASN A 126 -8.69 -14.05 -5.82
N VAL A 127 -9.21 -13.47 -6.90
CA VAL A 127 -8.82 -12.15 -7.42
C VAL A 127 -10.03 -11.21 -7.48
N GLY A 128 -9.98 -10.11 -6.74
CA GLY A 128 -10.98 -9.04 -6.75
C GLY A 128 -10.37 -7.72 -7.18
N GLN A 129 -11.14 -6.89 -7.88
CA GLN A 129 -10.76 -5.51 -8.21
C GLN A 129 -11.89 -4.57 -7.86
N TYR A 130 -11.56 -3.44 -7.24
CA TYR A 130 -12.54 -2.48 -6.72
C TYR A 130 -12.20 -1.06 -7.18
N ASP A 131 -13.23 -0.27 -7.47
CA ASP A 131 -13.08 1.13 -7.87
C ASP A 131 -12.87 2.04 -6.66
N LEU A 132 -11.65 2.56 -6.50
CA LEU A 132 -11.30 3.44 -5.39
C LEU A 132 -11.31 4.92 -5.78
N GLN A 133 -11.46 5.24 -7.07
CA GLN A 133 -11.47 6.62 -7.56
C GLN A 133 -12.43 7.54 -6.78
N PRO A 134 -13.67 7.15 -6.43
CA PRO A 134 -14.60 8.03 -5.70
C PRO A 134 -14.26 8.22 -4.21
N ILE A 135 -13.41 7.37 -3.63
CA ILE A 135 -13.19 7.30 -2.18
C ILE A 135 -11.74 7.56 -1.75
N VAL A 136 -10.74 7.41 -2.62
CA VAL A 136 -9.32 7.50 -2.25
C VAL A 136 -8.94 8.83 -1.59
N ALA A 137 -9.53 9.94 -2.04
CA ALA A 137 -9.32 11.26 -1.45
C ALA A 137 -9.80 11.34 0.02
N LYS A 138 -10.86 10.60 0.35
CA LYS A 138 -11.51 10.56 1.67
C LYS A 138 -10.78 9.63 2.66
N LEU A 139 -9.89 8.76 2.18
CA LEU A 139 -9.13 7.86 3.05
C LEU A 139 -8.14 8.65 3.92
N PRO A 140 -8.06 8.36 5.23
CA PRO A 140 -7.17 9.05 6.14
C PRO A 140 -5.72 8.57 5.95
N ALA A 141 -4.79 9.51 5.83
CA ALA A 141 -3.37 9.20 5.60
C ALA A 141 -2.55 8.96 6.89
N ALA A 142 -3.19 9.08 8.06
CA ALA A 142 -2.52 9.08 9.37
C ALA A 142 -2.93 7.92 10.29
N ILE A 143 -3.97 7.16 9.93
CA ILE A 143 -4.48 6.04 10.74
C ILE A 143 -4.69 4.80 9.87
N PRO A 144 -4.62 3.59 10.45
CA PRO A 144 -4.88 2.36 9.73
C PRO A 144 -6.32 2.29 9.19
N VAL A 145 -6.48 1.61 8.07
CA VAL A 145 -7.77 1.27 7.46
C VAL A 145 -7.88 -0.25 7.40
N GLN A 146 -9.03 -0.79 7.81
CA GLN A 146 -9.36 -2.19 7.67
C GLN A 146 -10.18 -2.37 6.40
N LEU A 147 -9.75 -3.26 5.51
CA LEU A 147 -10.57 -3.73 4.40
C LEU A 147 -11.34 -4.96 4.85
N ALA A 148 -12.64 -4.98 4.60
CA ALA A 148 -13.49 -6.14 4.78
C ALA A 148 -13.89 -6.66 3.39
N LEU A 149 -13.36 -7.84 3.04
CA LEU A 149 -13.49 -8.49 1.75
C LEU A 149 -14.53 -9.62 1.84
N PRO A 150 -15.70 -9.49 1.17
CA PRO A 150 -16.72 -10.53 1.17
C PRO A 150 -16.25 -11.81 0.49
N ILE A 151 -16.48 -12.96 1.15
CA ILE A 151 -16.15 -14.30 0.65
C ILE A 151 -17.42 -15.15 0.59
N LEU A 152 -17.58 -15.93 -0.48
CA LEU A 152 -18.74 -16.80 -0.66
C LEU A 152 -18.81 -17.85 0.46
N ASN A 153 -19.96 -17.92 1.15
CA ASN A 153 -20.26 -18.91 2.20
C ASN A 153 -19.26 -18.92 3.38
N GLN A 154 -18.50 -17.84 3.59
CA GLN A 154 -17.51 -17.72 4.65
C GLN A 154 -17.56 -16.32 5.29
N PRO A 155 -17.02 -16.15 6.50
CA PRO A 155 -16.79 -14.82 7.05
C PRO A 155 -15.91 -13.96 6.14
N GLU A 156 -16.08 -12.65 6.24
CA GLU A 156 -15.24 -11.69 5.49
C GLU A 156 -13.77 -11.82 5.87
N ILE A 157 -12.90 -11.60 4.88
CA ILE A 157 -11.47 -11.46 5.09
C ILE A 157 -11.14 -10.02 5.47
N LEU A 158 -10.34 -9.86 6.53
CA LEU A 158 -9.99 -8.58 7.11
C LEU A 158 -8.51 -8.28 6.83
N LEU A 159 -8.26 -7.26 6.01
CA LEU A 159 -6.90 -6.84 5.67
C LEU A 159 -6.59 -5.51 6.35
N ALA A 160 -5.56 -5.49 7.21
CA ALA A 160 -5.11 -4.26 7.85
C ALA A 160 -4.15 -3.48 6.93
N ILE A 161 -4.54 -2.27 6.56
CA ILE A 161 -3.78 -1.39 5.67
C ILE A 161 -3.13 -0.29 6.51
N SER A 162 -1.80 -0.20 6.40
CA SER A 162 -1.01 0.78 7.16
C SER A 162 -1.23 2.20 6.63
N PRO A 163 -1.04 3.24 7.47
CA PRO A 163 -1.10 4.63 7.02
C PRO A 163 -0.13 4.91 5.86
N THR A 164 1.06 4.32 5.87
CA THR A 164 2.05 4.43 4.80
C THR A 164 1.49 3.92 3.48
N LEU A 165 0.83 2.76 3.47
CA LEU A 165 0.25 2.21 2.26
C LEU A 165 -0.91 3.07 1.74
N ILE A 166 -1.73 3.65 2.62
CA ILE A 166 -2.75 4.63 2.21
C ILE A 166 -2.11 5.87 1.59
N GLN A 167 -0.99 6.37 2.12
CA GLN A 167 -0.26 7.48 1.51
C GLN A 167 0.21 7.13 0.10
N GLU A 168 0.77 5.94 -0.11
CA GLU A 168 1.16 5.46 -1.44
C GLU A 168 -0.04 5.45 -2.39
N TRP A 169 -1.20 4.97 -1.96
CA TRP A 169 -2.41 4.95 -2.78
C TRP A 169 -2.85 6.34 -3.19
N LYS A 170 -2.82 7.30 -2.26
CA LYS A 170 -3.14 8.70 -2.56
C LYS A 170 -2.15 9.30 -3.55
N THR A 171 -0.85 9.02 -3.41
CA THR A 171 0.16 9.47 -4.39
C THR A 171 -0.04 8.83 -5.76
N VAL A 172 -0.34 7.53 -5.83
CA VAL A 172 -0.59 6.85 -7.10
C VAL A 172 -1.82 7.44 -7.81
N ALA A 173 -2.85 7.79 -7.05
CA ALA A 173 -4.08 8.38 -7.57
C ALA A 173 -3.91 9.80 -8.15
N THR A 174 -2.78 10.50 -7.90
CA THR A 174 -2.54 11.85 -8.44
C THR A 174 -1.74 11.88 -9.74
N TYR A 175 -1.27 10.73 -10.24
CA TYR A 175 -0.58 10.72 -11.54
C TYR A 175 -1.55 10.96 -12.70
N GLU A 176 -1.08 11.66 -13.72
CA GLU A 176 -1.83 12.04 -14.94
C GLU A 176 -1.02 11.73 -16.19
#